data_AF-A0A2G1XK94-F1
#
_entry.id   AF-A0A2G1XK94-F1
#
_cell.length_a   1.000
_cell.length_b   1.000
_cell.length_c   1.000
_cell.angle_alpha   90.00
_cell.angle_beta   90.00
_cell.angle_gamma   90.00
#
_symmetry.space_group_name_H-M   'P 1'
#
loop_
_entity.id
_entity.type
_entity.pdbx_description
1 polymer ?
#
loop_
_entity_poly.entity_id
_entity_poly.type
_entity_poly.pdbx_seq_one_letter_code
_entity_poly.pdbx_strand_id
1 'polypeptide(L)'
;MSSSLRRGALAATALVLSIASLSACAAGNKAQTLGVKPDNAATSVGDIKLQNVNVITQPEQNASGPAVITGRVFNNGIKDQELRSIKLPGKDVTVKLTPAKGASGALVVPAGGSVTLGGKD
;
A
#
# COMPACT_ATOMS: atom_id res chain seq x y z
N MET A 1 -37.90 34.53 -35.00
CA MET A 1 -36.68 33.87 -34.44
C MET A 1 -36.43 32.60 -35.23
N SER A 2 -35.23 32.43 -35.81
CA SER A 2 -34.94 31.28 -36.69
C SER A 2 -35.06 29.95 -35.94
N SER A 3 -35.78 28.99 -36.53
CA SER A 3 -35.97 27.64 -35.98
C SER A 3 -34.65 26.87 -35.85
N SER A 4 -33.67 27.18 -36.69
CA SER A 4 -32.32 26.60 -36.65
C SER A 4 -31.55 27.03 -35.40
N LEU A 5 -31.64 28.30 -34.99
CA LEU A 5 -31.01 28.80 -33.77
C LEU A 5 -31.59 28.14 -32.51
N ARG A 6 -32.91 27.93 -32.49
CA ARG A 6 -33.58 27.26 -31.36
C ARG A 6 -33.19 25.80 -31.25
N ARG A 7 -33.07 25.08 -32.37
CA ARG A 7 -32.63 23.68 -32.40
C ARG A 7 -31.15 23.51 -32.02
N GLY A 8 -30.28 24.40 -32.50
CA GLY A 8 -28.87 24.41 -32.16
C GLY A 8 -28.62 24.66 -30.67
N ALA A 9 -29.35 25.61 -30.07
CA ALA A 9 -29.28 25.90 -28.64
C ALA A 9 -29.69 24.69 -27.77
N LEU A 10 -30.75 23.99 -28.16
CA LEU A 10 -31.22 22.79 -27.44
C LEU A 10 -30.23 21.61 -27.54
N ALA A 11 -29.59 21.42 -28.69
CA ALA A 11 -28.55 20.40 -28.83
C ALA A 11 -27.32 20.71 -27.98
N ALA A 12 -26.90 21.98 -27.93
CA ALA A 12 -25.77 22.41 -27.13
C ALA A 12 -26.04 22.26 -25.61
N THR A 13 -27.22 22.65 -25.13
CA THR A 13 -27.57 22.49 -23.71
C THR A 13 -27.68 21.04 -23.30
N ALA A 14 -28.22 20.16 -24.15
CA ALA A 14 -28.26 18.73 -23.88
C ALA A 14 -26.85 18.15 -23.67
N LEU A 15 -25.90 18.49 -24.54
CA LEU A 15 -24.51 18.01 -24.43
C LEU A 15 -23.80 18.55 -23.18
N VAL A 16 -23.93 19.85 -22.89
CA VAL A 16 -23.29 20.45 -21.71
C VAL A 16 -23.86 19.89 -20.41
N LEU A 17 -25.18 19.70 -20.34
CA LEU A 17 -25.82 19.11 -19.16
C LEU A 17 -25.41 17.65 -18.95
N SER A 18 -25.22 16.88 -20.03
CA SER A 18 -24.72 15.51 -19.98
C SER A 18 -23.27 15.42 -19.48
N ILE A 19 -22.40 16.36 -19.86
CA ILE A 19 -21.00 16.37 -19.39
C ILE A 19 -20.93 16.78 -17.91
N ALA A 20 -21.73 17.79 -17.52
CA ALA A 20 -21.78 18.23 -16.14
C ALA A 20 -22.22 17.11 -15.18
N SER A 21 -23.26 16.35 -15.52
CA SER A 21 -23.74 15.24 -14.70
C SER A 21 -22.75 14.06 -14.64
N LEU A 22 -22.03 13.76 -15.74
CA LEU A 22 -20.98 12.74 -15.74
C LEU A 22 -19.76 13.12 -14.88
N SER A 23 -19.42 14.41 -14.84
CA SER A 23 -18.28 14.92 -14.08
C SER A 23 -18.55 15.11 -12.58
N ALA A 24 -19.81 15.05 -12.13
CA ALA A 24 -20.18 15.27 -10.74
C ALA A 24 -19.65 14.20 -9.76
N CYS A 25 -19.32 12.99 -10.25
CA CYS A 25 -18.66 11.93 -9.47
C CYS A 25 -17.13 11.91 -9.63
N ALA A 26 -16.54 12.85 -10.37
CA ALA A 26 -15.10 12.89 -10.60
C ALA A 26 -14.37 13.54 -9.42
N ALA A 27 -14.23 12.79 -8.32
CA ALA A 27 -13.45 13.21 -7.16
C ALA A 27 -11.96 13.48 -7.51
N GLY A 28 -11.49 12.96 -8.66
CA GLY A 28 -10.22 13.30 -9.29
C GLY A 28 -9.00 13.02 -8.41
N ASN A 29 -7.93 13.78 -8.61
CA ASN A 29 -6.67 13.65 -7.86
C ASN A 29 -6.77 14.19 -6.41
N LYS A 30 -7.93 14.72 -6.01
CA LYS A 30 -8.20 15.23 -4.65
C LYS A 30 -9.40 14.52 -4.02
N ALA A 31 -9.62 13.26 -4.38
CA ALA A 31 -10.71 12.48 -3.82
C ALA A 31 -10.52 12.30 -2.31
N GLN A 32 -11.61 12.47 -1.54
CA GLN A 32 -11.58 12.26 -0.09
C GLN A 32 -11.15 10.83 0.29
N THR A 33 -11.38 9.87 -0.60
CA THR A 33 -10.92 8.48 -0.45
C THR A 33 -9.40 8.34 -0.44
N LEU A 34 -8.64 9.26 -1.04
CA LEU A 34 -7.17 9.27 -0.97
C LEU A 34 -6.65 9.63 0.44
N GLY A 35 -7.49 10.24 1.26
CA GLY A 35 -7.21 10.48 2.68
C GLY A 35 -7.41 9.25 3.56
N VAL A 36 -8.07 8.20 3.06
CA VAL A 36 -8.25 6.95 3.79
C VAL A 36 -6.92 6.22 3.81
N LYS A 37 -6.40 6.00 5.01
CA LYS A 37 -5.13 5.30 5.24
C LYS A 37 -5.40 3.90 5.79
N PRO A 38 -4.47 2.95 5.61
CA PRO A 38 -4.53 1.67 6.30
C PRO A 38 -4.59 1.86 7.82
N ASP A 39 -5.30 0.96 8.50
CA ASP A 39 -5.46 1.01 9.96
C ASP A 39 -4.14 0.84 10.70
N ASN A 40 -3.20 0.10 10.10
CA ASN A 40 -1.87 -0.13 10.65
C ASN A 40 -0.80 0.68 9.90
N ALA A 41 0.32 0.93 10.58
CA ALA A 41 1.41 1.74 10.06
C ALA A 41 1.84 1.32 8.64
N ALA A 42 1.91 2.31 7.76
CA ALA A 42 2.35 2.14 6.37
C ALA A 42 3.33 3.25 6.00
N THR A 43 4.41 2.88 5.32
CA THR A 43 5.43 3.82 4.85
C THR A 43 5.98 3.39 3.50
N SER A 44 6.60 4.32 2.78
CA SER A 44 7.23 4.08 1.48
C SER A 44 8.58 4.77 1.44
N VAL A 45 9.59 4.09 0.93
CA VAL A 45 10.91 4.65 0.63
C VAL A 45 11.29 4.23 -0.77
N GLY A 46 11.33 5.19 -1.70
CA GLY A 46 11.44 4.89 -3.12
C GLY A 46 10.33 3.93 -3.56
N ASP A 47 10.72 2.86 -4.26
CA ASP A 47 9.81 1.85 -4.78
C ASP A 47 9.32 0.84 -3.73
N ILE A 48 9.93 0.81 -2.54
CA ILE A 48 9.59 -0.12 -1.47
C ILE A 48 8.47 0.46 -0.61
N LYS A 49 7.41 -0.33 -0.41
CA LYS A 49 6.31 -0.02 0.51
C LYS A 49 6.26 -1.07 1.62
N LEU A 50 6.12 -0.59 2.84
CA LEU A 50 5.89 -1.41 4.03
C LEU A 50 4.47 -1.15 4.52
N GLN A 51 3.74 -2.23 4.82
CA GLN A 51 2.37 -2.12 5.34
C GLN A 51 2.14 -3.15 6.44
N ASN A 52 1.33 -2.77 7.42
CA ASN A 52 0.88 -3.65 8.49
C ASN A 52 2.05 -4.27 9.27
N VAL A 53 3.10 -3.48 9.53
CA VAL A 53 4.28 -3.97 10.25
C VAL A 53 4.02 -3.92 11.75
N ASN A 54 4.05 -5.07 12.41
CA ASN A 54 3.81 -5.19 13.85
C ASN A 54 4.94 -5.96 14.53
N VAL A 55 5.17 -5.66 15.81
CA VAL A 55 6.03 -6.44 16.70
C VAL A 55 5.10 -7.14 17.70
N ILE A 56 5.01 -8.46 17.58
CA ILE A 56 4.19 -9.30 18.45
C ILE A 56 5.08 -9.82 19.58
N THR A 57 4.80 -9.41 20.80
CA THR A 57 5.53 -9.80 22.01
C THR A 57 4.80 -10.91 22.76
N GLN A 58 5.41 -11.37 23.86
CA GLN A 58 4.73 -12.26 24.80
C GLN A 58 3.46 -11.59 25.37
N PRO A 59 2.42 -12.37 25.69
CA PRO A 59 1.14 -11.84 26.14
C PRO A 59 1.23 -11.13 27.50
N GLU A 60 2.11 -11.59 28.39
CA GLU A 60 2.38 -10.93 29.66
C GLU A 60 3.51 -9.89 29.51
N GLN A 61 3.32 -8.71 30.11
CA GLN A 61 4.22 -7.55 29.96
C GLN A 61 5.70 -7.84 30.32
N ASN A 62 5.94 -8.75 31.26
CA ASN A 62 7.27 -9.12 31.75
C ASN A 62 7.65 -10.56 31.39
N ALA A 63 6.87 -11.24 30.55
CA ALA A 63 7.23 -12.58 30.11
C ALA A 63 8.45 -12.54 29.20
N SER A 64 9.40 -13.42 29.49
CA SER A 64 10.54 -13.67 28.62
C SER A 64 10.12 -14.60 27.49
N GLY A 65 10.54 -14.32 26.27
CA GLY A 65 10.27 -15.17 25.12
C GLY A 65 10.56 -14.48 23.79
N PRO A 66 10.49 -15.22 22.68
CA PRO A 66 10.70 -14.66 21.35
C PRO A 66 9.60 -13.64 21.03
N ALA A 67 9.99 -12.54 20.39
CA ALA A 67 9.07 -11.64 19.73
C ALA A 67 9.15 -11.87 18.22
N VAL A 68 8.03 -11.69 17.52
CA VAL A 68 7.93 -11.91 16.07
C VAL A 68 7.56 -10.60 15.39
N ILE A 69 8.21 -10.32 14.27
CA ILE A 69 7.85 -9.20 13.41
C ILE A 69 6.97 -9.73 12.29
N THR A 70 5.78 -9.15 12.14
CA THR A 70 4.87 -9.45 11.04
C THR A 70 4.69 -8.23 10.15
N GLY A 71 4.30 -8.45 8.91
CA GLY A 71 3.94 -7.37 7.99
C GLY A 71 4.12 -7.75 6.55
N ARG A 72 3.92 -6.78 5.64
CA ARG A 72 4.10 -7.02 4.21
C ARG A 72 5.01 -5.98 3.58
N VAL A 73 5.96 -6.48 2.80
CA VAL A 73 6.94 -5.70 2.04
C VAL A 73 6.58 -5.81 0.58
N PHE A 74 6.32 -4.69 -0.07
CA PHE A 74 6.04 -4.59 -1.50
C PHE A 74 7.20 -3.91 -2.21
N ASN A 75 7.55 -4.43 -3.37
CA ASN A 75 8.56 -3.85 -4.25
C ASN A 75 7.87 -3.43 -5.56
N ASN A 76 7.62 -2.12 -5.72
CA ASN A 76 7.03 -1.58 -6.96
C ASN A 76 8.08 -1.29 -8.03
N GLY A 77 9.35 -1.62 -7.76
CA GLY A 77 10.47 -1.37 -8.66
C GLY A 77 10.57 -2.45 -9.72
N ILE A 78 11.46 -2.20 -10.68
CA ILE A 78 11.74 -3.11 -11.81
C ILE A 78 12.89 -4.09 -11.55
N LYS A 79 13.47 -4.07 -10.34
CA LYS A 79 14.57 -4.95 -9.92
C LYS A 79 14.25 -5.61 -8.59
N ASP A 80 14.76 -6.81 -8.40
CA ASP A 80 14.68 -7.52 -7.13
C ASP A 80 15.40 -6.74 -6.02
N GLN A 81 14.86 -6.82 -4.81
CA GLN A 81 15.38 -6.12 -3.64
C GLN A 81 15.59 -7.10 -2.50
N GLU A 82 16.64 -6.91 -1.70
CA GLU A 82 16.99 -7.84 -0.62
C GLU A 82 16.72 -7.22 0.75
N LEU A 83 15.93 -7.91 1.58
CA LEU A 83 15.77 -7.54 2.99
C LEU A 83 16.93 -8.14 3.81
N ARG A 84 17.92 -7.30 4.11
CA ARG A 84 19.15 -7.73 4.81
C ARG A 84 19.04 -7.74 6.32
N SER A 85 18.33 -6.76 6.90
CA SER A 85 18.26 -6.59 8.34
C SER A 85 17.04 -5.78 8.76
N ILE A 86 16.55 -6.01 9.98
CA ILE A 86 15.57 -5.16 10.65
C ILE A 86 16.20 -4.67 11.96
N LYS A 87 16.15 -3.36 12.21
CA LYS A 87 16.65 -2.74 13.44
C LYS A 87 15.48 -2.14 14.22
N LEU A 88 15.48 -2.36 15.53
CA LEU A 88 14.51 -1.76 16.45
C LEU A 88 15.18 -0.57 17.15
N PRO A 89 14.70 0.67 16.94
CA PRO A 89 15.28 1.85 17.58
C PRO A 89 15.30 1.70 19.10
N GLY A 90 16.42 2.08 19.73
CA GLY A 90 16.56 2.04 21.19
C GLY A 90 16.70 0.63 21.78
N LYS A 91 16.80 -0.43 20.96
CA LYS A 91 17.07 -1.80 21.42
C LYS A 91 18.24 -2.39 20.64
N ASP A 92 19.20 -2.97 21.36
CA ASP A 92 20.27 -3.75 20.76
C ASP A 92 19.87 -5.22 20.68
N VAL A 93 18.93 -5.51 19.77
CA VAL A 93 18.40 -6.86 19.54
C VAL A 93 18.65 -7.28 18.10
N THR A 94 19.12 -8.52 17.93
CA THR A 94 19.34 -9.09 16.60
C THR A 94 18.05 -9.72 16.09
N VAL A 95 17.51 -9.21 14.99
CA VAL A 95 16.38 -9.82 14.29
C VAL A 95 16.89 -10.88 13.33
N LYS A 96 16.51 -12.14 13.57
CA LYS A 96 16.79 -13.24 12.65
C LYS A 96 15.80 -13.22 11.49
N LEU A 97 16.30 -13.05 10.27
CA LEU A 97 15.53 -13.21 9.04
C LEU A 97 15.66 -14.66 8.56
N THR A 98 14.51 -15.28 8.25
CA THR A 98 14.46 -16.65 7.74
C THR A 98 13.62 -16.65 6.46
N PRO A 99 14.14 -17.18 5.33
CA PRO A 99 13.35 -17.36 4.11
C PRO A 99 12.17 -18.33 4.32
N ALA A 100 11.23 -18.31 3.38
CA ALA A 100 10.12 -19.27 3.36
C ALA A 100 10.64 -20.72 3.33
N LYS A 101 9.83 -21.66 3.81
CA LYS A 101 10.20 -23.08 3.83
C LYS A 101 10.61 -23.59 2.44
N GLY A 102 11.78 -24.22 2.37
CA GLY A 102 12.35 -24.72 1.11
C GLY A 102 13.18 -23.69 0.33
N ALA A 103 13.14 -22.42 0.71
CA ALA A 103 14.07 -21.42 0.21
C ALA A 103 15.34 -21.37 1.07
N SER A 104 16.49 -21.19 0.44
CA SER A 104 17.77 -20.98 1.11
C SER A 104 18.39 -19.66 0.65
N GLY A 105 19.16 -19.02 1.53
CA GLY A 105 19.86 -17.77 1.22
C GLY A 105 19.09 -16.50 1.56
N ALA A 106 19.23 -15.49 0.71
CA ALA A 106 18.74 -14.14 0.97
C ALA A 106 17.20 -14.02 0.92
N LEU A 107 16.64 -13.14 1.74
CA LEU A 107 15.21 -12.81 1.70
C LEU A 107 14.96 -11.77 0.59
N VAL A 108 14.61 -12.25 -0.59
CA VAL A 108 14.39 -11.42 -1.77
C VAL A 108 12.91 -11.03 -1.90
N VAL A 109 12.68 -9.74 -2.12
CA VAL A 109 11.39 -9.17 -2.52
C VAL A 109 11.42 -8.94 -4.05
N PRO A 110 10.70 -9.76 -4.83
CA PRO A 110 10.81 -9.73 -6.29
C PRO A 110 10.32 -8.42 -6.88
N ALA A 111 10.87 -8.01 -8.02
CA ALA A 111 10.41 -6.85 -8.79
C ALA A 111 8.91 -6.92 -9.08
N GLY A 112 8.18 -5.82 -8.85
CA GLY A 112 6.72 -5.78 -8.97
C GLY A 112 5.95 -6.69 -8.01
N GLY A 113 6.64 -7.32 -7.05
CA GLY A 113 6.08 -8.35 -6.17
C GLY A 113 6.05 -7.95 -4.70
N SER A 114 5.82 -8.94 -3.84
CA SER A 114 5.76 -8.73 -2.39
C SER A 114 6.13 -9.96 -1.59
N VAL A 115 6.56 -9.74 -0.36
CA VAL A 115 6.87 -10.77 0.63
C VAL A 115 6.10 -10.47 1.91
N THR A 116 5.47 -11.49 2.48
CA THR A 116 4.88 -11.43 3.82
C THR A 116 5.91 -11.88 4.84
N LEU A 117 6.04 -11.13 5.93
CA LEU A 117 6.81 -11.48 7.11
C LEU A 117 5.87 -12.12 8.14
N GLY A 118 6.25 -13.29 8.63
CA GLY A 118 5.48 -14.07 9.59
C GLY A 118 4.32 -14.85 8.96
N GLY A 119 3.60 -15.60 9.81
CA GLY A 119 2.59 -16.57 9.40
C GLY A 119 3.11 -18.00 9.40
N LYS A 120 2.17 -18.96 9.35
CA LYS A 120 2.47 -20.38 9.12
C LYS A 120 2.58 -20.59 7.61
N ASP A 121 3.51 -21.46 7.20
CA ASP A 121 3.62 -21.97 5.83
C ASP A 121 2.27 -22.42 5.26
#